data_AF-A0A1F9MUA4-F1
#
_entry.id   AF-A0A1F9MUA4-F1
#
_cell.length_a   1.000
_cell.length_b   1.000
_cell.length_c   1.000
_cell.angle_alpha   90.00
_cell.angle_beta   90.00
_cell.angle_gamma   90.00
#
_symmetry.space_group_name_H-M   'P 1'
#
loop_
_entity.id
_entity.type
_entity.pdbx_description
1 polymer ?
#
loop_
_entity_poly.entity_id
_entity_poly.type
_entity_poly.pdbx_seq_one_letter_code
_entity_poly.pdbx_strand_id
1 'polypeptide(L)' 'MINTNELMTMVESLPIDIKTQLIEKLLSSLTPAQKEIDELWAAEAERRAEEISEGNLTLIPGDQVFKEIQARLAK' A
#
# COMPACT_ATOMS: atom_id res chain seq x y z
N MET A 1 18.06 -29.12 -0.50
CA MET A 1 17.03 -28.12 -0.82
C MET A 1 16.21 -27.97 0.45
N ILE A 2 16.23 -26.81 1.10
CA ILE A 2 15.43 -26.59 2.32
C ILE A 2 13.96 -26.64 1.91
N ASN A 3 13.15 -27.43 2.60
CA ASN A 3 11.71 -27.44 2.33
C ASN A 3 11.02 -26.25 3.00
N THR A 4 9.84 -25.87 2.52
CA THR A 4 9.14 -24.67 3.01
C THR A 4 8.90 -24.68 4.52
N ASN A 5 8.61 -25.84 5.11
CA ASN A 5 8.32 -25.94 6.56
C ASN A 5 9.58 -25.72 7.41
N GLU A 6 10.72 -26.23 6.96
CA GLU A 6 12.02 -26.00 7.61
C GLU A 6 12.41 -24.53 7.57
N LEU A 7 12.14 -23.84 6.44
CA LEU A 7 12.37 -22.40 6.32
C LEU A 7 11.48 -21.59 7.27
N MET A 8 10.18 -21.93 7.35
CA MET A 8 9.24 -21.23 8.23
C MET A 8 9.65 -21.34 9.70
N THR A 9 10.03 -22.55 10.14
CA THR A 9 10.51 -22.78 11.50
C THR A 9 11.75 -21.95 11.83
N MET A 10 12.69 -21.86 10.87
CA MET A 10 13.89 -21.03 11.01
C MET A 10 13.50 -19.55 11.14
N VAL A 11 12.64 -19.03 10.27
CA VAL A 11 12.19 -17.63 10.29
C VAL A 11 11.46 -17.29 11.59
N GLU A 12 10.59 -18.16 12.10
CA GLU A 12 9.87 -17.95 13.35
C GLU A 12 10.82 -17.79 14.55
N SER A 13 11.91 -18.57 14.57
CA SER A 13 12.93 -18.55 15.63
C SER A 13 13.82 -17.30 15.63
N LEU A 14 13.78 -16.48 14.57
CA LEU A 14 14.62 -15.30 14.45
C LEU A 14 14.19 -14.20 15.46
N PRO A 15 15.16 -13.43 15.98
CA PRO A 15 14.90 -12.18 16.68
C PRO A 15 14.01 -11.22 15.87
N ILE A 16 13.24 -10.38 16.54
CA ILE A 16 12.24 -9.50 15.90
C ILE A 16 12.86 -8.51 14.91
N ASP A 17 14.04 -7.97 15.23
CA ASP A 17 14.80 -7.06 14.37
C ASP A 17 15.23 -7.73 13.06
N ILE A 18 15.65 -9.00 13.11
CA ILE A 18 16.03 -9.77 11.92
C ILE A 18 14.79 -10.14 11.11
N LYS A 19 13.67 -10.49 11.76
CA LYS A 19 12.40 -10.76 11.07
C LYS A 19 11.92 -9.53 10.30
N THR A 20 11.96 -8.35 10.90
CA THR A 20 11.56 -7.10 10.24
C THR A 20 12.43 -6.82 9.03
N GLN A 21 13.76 -6.90 9.15
CA GLN A 21 14.67 -6.73 8.00
C GLN A 21 14.41 -7.73 6.87
N LEU A 22 14.14 -8.99 7.22
CA LEU A 22 13.79 -10.01 6.23
C LEU A 22 12.48 -9.68 5.50
N ILE A 23 11.45 -9.28 6.24
CA ILE A 23 10.15 -8.88 5.68
C ILE A 23 10.33 -7.68 4.74
N GLU A 24 11.06 -6.64 5.14
CA GLU A 24 11.33 -5.47 4.29
C GLU A 24 12.04 -5.86 2.98
N LYS A 25 13.03 -6.77 3.06
CA LYS A 25 13.74 -7.27 1.88
C LYS A 25 12.85 -8.10 0.96
N LEU A 26 11.99 -8.94 1.53
CA LEU A 26 11.03 -9.73 0.75
C LEU A 26 9.98 -8.84 0.10
N LEU A 27 9.43 -7.88 0.85
CA LEU A 27 8.46 -6.91 0.33
C LEU A 27 9.07 -6.09 -0.80
N SER A 28 10.26 -5.49 -0.62
CA SER A 28 10.92 -4.72 -1.68
C SER A 28 11.25 -5.55 -2.93
N SER A 29 11.48 -6.86 -2.80
CA SER A 29 11.65 -7.75 -3.94
C SER A 29 10.34 -8.12 -4.63
N LEU A 30 9.23 -8.22 -3.89
CA LEU A 30 7.90 -8.55 -4.43
C LEU A 30 7.22 -7.34 -5.06
N THR A 31 7.47 -6.17 -4.50
CA THR A 31 6.99 -4.87 -4.97
C THR A 31 8.21 -4.04 -5.37
N PRO A 32 8.86 -4.36 -6.51
CA PRO A 32 9.96 -3.55 -6.98
C PRO A 32 9.47 -2.11 -7.13
N ALA A 33 10.21 -1.17 -6.55
CA ALA A 33 9.89 0.26 -6.67
C ALA A 33 9.75 0.60 -8.15
N GLN A 34 8.57 1.05 -8.53
CA GLN A 34 8.24 1.28 -9.92
C GLN A 34 8.33 2.78 -10.13
N LYS A 35 9.57 3.27 -10.18
CA LYS A 35 9.90 4.70 -10.15
C LYS A 35 9.04 5.55 -11.09
N GLU A 36 8.78 5.05 -12.30
CA GLU A 36 7.90 5.72 -13.26
C GLU A 36 6.45 5.84 -12.76
N ILE A 37 5.90 4.78 -12.17
CA ILE A 37 4.57 4.80 -11.54
C ILE A 37 4.57 5.75 -10.35
N ASP A 38 5.61 5.73 -9.51
CA ASP A 38 5.72 6.62 -8.35
C ASP A 38 5.76 8.10 -8.79
N GLU A 39 6.50 8.42 -9.85
CA GLU A 39 6.55 9.76 -10.45
C GLU A 39 5.19 10.18 -11.02
N LEU A 40 4.47 9.27 -11.69
CA LEU A 40 3.11 9.53 -12.19
C LEU A 40 2.12 9.76 -11.05
N TRP A 41 2.20 9.01 -9.96
CA TRP A 41 1.36 9.22 -8.77
C TRP A 41 1.65 10.54 -8.08
N ALA A 42 2.93 10.92 -7.96
CA ALA A 42 3.33 12.19 -7.38
C ALA A 42 2.75 13.37 -8.19
N ALA A 43 2.92 13.35 -9.51
CA ALA A 43 2.38 14.38 -10.40
C ALA A 43 0.84 14.48 -10.32
N GLU A 44 0.14 13.33 -10.30
CA GLU A 44 -1.32 13.33 -10.19
C GLU A 44 -1.81 13.81 -8.81
N ALA A 45 -1.09 13.47 -7.73
CA ALA A 45 -1.42 13.93 -6.38
C ALA A 45 -1.27 15.46 -6.24
N GLU A 46 -0.17 16.02 -6.77
CA GLU A 46 0.06 17.48 -6.80
C GLU A 46 -1.03 18.18 -7.62
N ARG A 47 -1.29 17.71 -8.85
CA ARG A 47 -2.34 18.26 -9.71
C ARG A 47 -3.70 18.28 -9.01
N ARG A 48 -4.10 17.18 -8.37
CA ARG A 48 -5.38 17.11 -7.64
C ARG A 48 -5.42 18.05 -6.44
N ALA A 49 -4.33 18.17 -5.68
CA ALA A 49 -4.28 19.06 -4.53
C ALA A 49 -4.49 20.53 -4.96
N GLU A 50 -3.86 20.94 -6.08
CA GLU A 50 -4.05 22.26 -6.67
C GLU A 50 -5.50 22.47 -7.13
N GLU A 51 -6.06 21.55 -7.92
CA GLU A 51 -7.44 21.66 -8.42
C GLU A 51 -8.49 21.74 -7.30
N ILE A 52 -8.25 21.03 -6.19
CA ILE A 52 -9.09 21.11 -4.98
C ILE A 52 -8.96 22.49 -4.34
N SER A 53 -7.74 23.01 -4.21
CA SER A 53 -7.48 24.32 -3.61
C SER A 53 -8.09 25.47 -4.41
N GLU A 54 -8.13 25.34 -5.74
CA GLU A 54 -8.71 26.33 -6.65
C GLU A 54 -10.24 26.22 -6.75
N GLY A 55 -10.84 25.14 -6.25
CA GLY A 55 -12.29 24.90 -6.33
C GLY A 55 -12.77 24.52 -7.74
N ASN A 56 -11.86 24.03 -8.60
CA ASN A 56 -12.14 23.69 -10.00
C ASN A 56 -12.80 22.31 -10.17
N LEU A 57 -13.01 21.57 -9.08
CA LEU A 57 -13.56 20.21 -9.08
C LEU A 57 -14.79 20.08 -8.19
N THR A 58 -15.73 19.25 -8.63
CA THR A 58 -16.82 18.77 -7.78
C THR A 58 -16.31 17.64 -6.89
N LEU A 59 -16.21 17.92 -5.59
CA LEU A 59 -15.81 16.94 -4.58
C LEU A 59 -16.96 16.02 -4.18
N ILE A 60 -16.62 14.79 -3.80
CA ILE A 60 -17.56 13.85 -3.17
C ILE A 60 -17.39 13.95 -1.65
N PRO A 61 -18.47 14.16 -0.88
CA PRO A 61 -18.40 14.16 0.59
C PRO A 61 -17.88 12.83 1.13
N GLY A 62 -16.98 12.87 2.12
CA GLY A 62 -16.40 11.66 2.73
C GLY A 62 -17.46 10.72 3.30
N ASP A 63 -18.50 11.26 3.95
CA ASP A 63 -19.60 10.47 4.51
C ASP A 63 -20.35 9.66 3.44
N GLN A 64 -20.48 10.21 2.23
CA GLN A 64 -21.08 9.49 1.11
C GLN A 64 -20.23 8.27 0.73
N VAL A 65 -18.90 8.44 0.63
CA VAL A 65 -17.96 7.36 0.29
C VAL A 65 -18.06 6.21 1.29
N PHE A 66 -18.05 6.50 2.60
CA PHE A 66 -18.15 5.47 3.63
C PHE A 66 -19.50 4.74 3.59
N LYS A 67 -20.59 5.47 3.36
CA LYS A 67 -21.93 4.87 3.22
C LYS A 67 -22.00 3.89 2.05
N GLU A 68 -21.43 4.26 0.91
CA GLU A 68 -21.37 3.39 -0.28
C GLU A 68 -20.53 2.13 -0.03
N ILE A 69 -19.37 2.26 0.63
CA ILE A 69 -18.52 1.11 1.00
C ILE A 69 -19.26 0.15 1.92
N GLN A 70 -19.92 0.66 2.96
CA GLN A 70 -20.69 -0.18 3.89
C GLN A 70 -21.81 -0.93 3.18
N ALA A 71 -22.56 -0.25 2.31
CA ALA A 71 -23.63 -0.88 1.53
C ALA A 71 -23.10 -2.00 0.62
N ARG A 72 -21.90 -1.83 0.04
CA ARG A 72 -21.27 -2.84 -0.82
C ARG A 72 -20.80 -4.07 -0.05
N LEU A 73 -20.25 -3.87 1.15
CA LEU A 73 -19.66 -4.94 1.97
C LEU A 73 -20.65 -5.66 2.89
N ALA A 74 -21.87 -5.13 3.06
CA ALA A 74 -22.93 -5.76 3.85
C ALA A 74 -23.66 -6.93 3.13
N LYS A 75 -23.06 -7.48 2.07
CA LYS A 75 -23.55 -8.61 1.28
C LYS A 75 -22.64 -9.82 1.47
#